data_AF-A0A0C2XDW6-F1
#
_entry.id   AF-A0A0C2XDW6-F1
#
_cell.length_a   1.000
_cell.length_b   1.000
_cell.length_c   1.000
_cell.angle_alpha   90.00
_cell.angle_beta   90.00
_cell.angle_gamma   90.00
#
_symmetry.space_group_name_H-M   'P 1'
#
loop_
_entity.id
_entity.type
_entity.pdbx_description
1 polymer ?
#
loop_
_entity_poly.entity_id
_entity_poly.type
_entity_poly.pdbx_seq_one_letter_code
_entity_poly.pdbx_strand_id
1 'polypeptide(L)'
;MGLTGTGKTSFVNVASGSSLVVGGDLQSSTSQIQLSSPFLLNDRNVTLIDTPGFDDTQRSDTEILNSIARHLASTYQTGTKLSGILYFHRISDFRMSGISTKNFRMFRELCGDNSLKNVVIVTNMWGEVAHQLGEAREAELASKDFFFKPVLAKGARMMRHNNTHQSAKEILQSVMENVPEAMRIQEELVDERKTISQTAAAAEAERELREQQERHKQEMLRIQREREGTVFFKSLHRSIDSEC
;
A
#
# COMPACT_ATOMS: atom_id res chain seq x y z
N MET A 1 -0.70 -7.84 1.35
CA MET A 1 -0.24 -6.43 1.38
C MET A 1 -1.03 -5.65 2.44
N GLY A 2 -0.58 -4.45 2.80
CA GLY A 2 -1.17 -3.59 3.84
C GLY A 2 -0.12 -3.06 4.83
N LEU A 3 -0.49 -2.12 5.69
CA LEU A 3 0.41 -1.49 6.67
C LEU A 3 1.08 -2.49 7.62
N THR A 4 2.21 -2.12 8.19
CA THR A 4 2.85 -2.87 9.29
C THR A 4 1.88 -3.05 10.46
N GLY A 5 1.94 -4.21 11.13
CA GLY A 5 1.05 -4.52 12.26
C GLY A 5 -0.40 -4.91 11.90
N THR A 6 -0.78 -5.02 10.62
CA THR A 6 -2.15 -5.41 10.21
C THR A 6 -2.44 -6.92 10.29
N GLY A 7 -1.45 -7.74 10.67
CA GLY A 7 -1.61 -9.19 10.85
C GLY A 7 -1.38 -10.06 9.62
N LYS A 8 -0.68 -9.56 8.59
CA LYS A 8 -0.34 -10.31 7.36
C LYS A 8 0.37 -11.64 7.63
N THR A 9 1.49 -11.59 8.34
CA THR A 9 2.30 -12.79 8.65
C THR A 9 1.56 -13.77 9.55
N SER A 10 0.83 -13.26 10.55
CA SER A 10 -0.01 -14.07 11.42
C SER A 10 -1.08 -14.82 10.62
N PHE A 11 -1.75 -14.13 9.68
CA PHE A 11 -2.69 -14.76 8.76
C PHE A 11 -2.03 -15.88 7.95
N VAL A 12 -0.82 -15.64 7.39
CA VAL A 12 -0.10 -16.65 6.61
C VAL A 12 0.20 -17.89 7.45
N ASN A 13 0.67 -17.71 8.69
CA ASN A 13 0.94 -18.81 9.61
C ASN A 13 -0.35 -19.56 9.98
N VAL A 14 -1.42 -18.85 10.32
CA VAL A 14 -2.73 -19.45 10.65
C VAL A 14 -3.31 -20.22 9.47
N ALA A 15 -3.18 -19.71 8.25
CA ALA A 15 -3.74 -20.32 7.05
C ALA A 15 -2.95 -21.56 6.60
N SER A 16 -1.63 -21.47 6.60
CA SER A 16 -0.75 -22.49 6.02
C SER A 16 -0.17 -23.49 7.03
N GLY A 17 -0.23 -23.20 8.33
CA GLY A 17 0.50 -23.93 9.35
C GLY A 17 2.01 -23.64 9.36
N SER A 18 2.49 -22.67 8.56
CA SER A 18 3.89 -22.25 8.55
C SER A 18 4.28 -21.54 9.85
N SER A 19 5.58 -21.42 10.09
CA SER A 19 6.16 -20.65 11.20
C SER A 19 7.04 -19.52 10.68
N LEU A 20 6.47 -18.66 9.83
CA LEU A 20 7.14 -17.44 9.38
C LEU A 20 7.40 -16.52 10.57
N VAL A 21 8.50 -15.78 10.51
CA VAL A 21 8.89 -14.86 11.59
C VAL A 21 7.85 -13.75 11.70
N VAL A 22 7.06 -13.79 12.77
CA VAL A 22 6.12 -12.72 13.11
C VAL A 22 6.90 -11.63 13.82
N GLY A 23 6.86 -10.44 13.25
CA GLY A 23 7.40 -9.25 13.89
C GLY A 23 6.64 -8.90 15.17
N GLY A 24 7.10 -9.39 16.32
CA GLY A 24 6.41 -9.29 17.61
C GLY A 24 6.75 -8.05 18.44
N ASP A 25 7.82 -7.34 18.10
CA ASP A 25 8.30 -6.15 18.82
C ASP A 25 8.10 -4.88 18.00
N LEU A 26 8.03 -3.71 18.66
CA LEU A 26 7.95 -2.38 18.05
C LEU A 26 9.01 -2.11 16.94
N GLN A 27 10.05 -2.93 16.85
CA GLN A 27 11.12 -2.86 15.85
C GLN A 27 11.07 -3.94 14.77
N SER A 28 10.37 -5.05 14.97
CA SER A 28 10.43 -6.17 14.03
C SER A 28 9.20 -6.14 13.15
N SER A 29 9.38 -5.77 11.88
CA SER A 29 8.43 -6.05 10.82
C SER A 29 9.03 -7.12 9.92
N THR A 30 8.19 -7.79 9.12
CA THR A 30 8.66 -8.66 8.05
C THR A 30 9.56 -7.86 7.11
N SER A 31 10.88 -8.01 7.26
CA SER A 31 11.85 -7.18 6.54
C SER A 31 12.06 -7.64 5.09
N GLN A 32 11.62 -8.85 4.74
CA GLN A 32 11.78 -9.45 3.41
C GLN A 32 10.51 -10.20 3.00
N ILE A 33 10.34 -10.42 1.70
CA ILE A 33 9.25 -11.26 1.20
C ILE A 33 9.49 -12.70 1.62
N GLN A 34 8.48 -13.33 2.22
CA GLN A 34 8.53 -14.72 2.67
C GLN A 34 7.45 -15.53 1.97
N LEU A 35 7.73 -16.78 1.67
CA LEU A 35 6.76 -17.72 1.13
C LEU A 35 6.34 -18.70 2.23
N SER A 36 5.04 -18.99 2.32
CA SER A 36 4.59 -20.10 3.15
C SER A 36 5.10 -21.43 2.59
N SER A 37 5.15 -22.46 3.43
CA SER A 37 5.17 -23.82 2.89
C SER A 37 3.91 -24.03 2.03
N PRO A 38 4.02 -24.72 0.88
CA PRO A 38 2.84 -25.08 0.10
C PRO A 38 1.90 -25.96 0.93
N PHE A 39 0.60 -25.71 0.85
CA PHE A 39 -0.41 -26.48 1.57
C PHE A 39 -1.63 -26.73 0.68
N LEU A 40 -2.36 -27.80 0.98
CA LEU A 40 -3.53 -28.18 0.20
C LEU A 40 -4.78 -27.45 0.70
N LEU A 41 -5.51 -26.83 -0.21
CA LEU A 41 -6.81 -26.22 0.04
C LEU A 41 -7.77 -26.55 -1.10
N ASN A 42 -8.83 -27.31 -0.80
CA ASN A 42 -9.79 -27.83 -1.79
C ASN A 42 -9.09 -28.45 -3.01
N ASP A 43 -8.16 -29.38 -2.77
CA ASP A 43 -7.38 -30.10 -3.79
C ASP A 43 -6.46 -29.23 -4.66
N ARG A 44 -6.26 -27.97 -4.28
CA ARG A 44 -5.28 -27.07 -4.93
C ARG A 44 -4.10 -26.84 -4.00
N ASN A 45 -2.91 -26.88 -4.59
CA ASN A 45 -1.70 -26.50 -3.87
C ASN A 45 -1.62 -24.97 -3.80
N VAL A 46 -1.59 -24.42 -2.59
CA VAL A 46 -1.59 -22.99 -2.33
C VAL A 46 -0.26 -22.60 -1.69
N THR A 47 0.33 -21.51 -2.19
CA THR A 47 1.49 -20.84 -1.59
C THR A 47 1.13 -19.39 -1.34
N LEU A 48 1.34 -18.91 -0.12
CA LEU A 48 1.10 -17.53 0.24
C LEU A 48 2.40 -16.75 0.20
N ILE A 49 2.32 -15.53 -0.34
CA ILE A 49 3.41 -14.57 -0.38
C ILE A 49 3.17 -13.55 0.74
N ASP A 50 3.93 -13.66 1.82
CA ASP A 50 3.96 -12.62 2.86
C ASP A 50 4.87 -11.48 2.43
N THR A 51 4.39 -10.25 2.60
CA THR A 51 5.10 -9.04 2.16
C THR A 51 5.41 -8.16 3.36
N PRO A 52 6.54 -7.42 3.33
CA PRO A 52 6.75 -6.32 4.25
C PRO A 52 5.54 -5.39 4.30
N GLY A 53 5.27 -4.83 5.48
CA GLY A 53 4.25 -3.80 5.64
C GLY A 53 4.78 -2.46 5.15
N PHE A 54 3.89 -1.64 4.60
CA PHE A 54 4.16 -0.21 4.41
C PHE A 54 4.06 0.54 5.73
N ASP A 55 4.55 1.79 5.78
CA ASP A 55 4.73 2.54 7.03
C ASP A 55 5.64 1.80 8.02
N ASP A 56 6.80 1.37 7.51
CA ASP A 56 7.83 0.72 8.31
C ASP A 56 8.79 1.74 8.93
N THR A 57 9.26 1.47 10.15
CA THR A 57 10.15 2.37 10.87
C THR A 57 11.60 2.30 10.39
N GLN A 58 11.99 1.22 9.72
CA GLN A 58 13.35 0.99 9.23
C GLN A 58 13.48 1.22 7.72
N ARG A 59 12.39 1.04 6.97
CA ARG A 59 12.37 1.07 5.51
C ARG A 59 11.35 2.07 4.98
N SER A 60 11.76 2.81 3.96
CA SER A 60 10.84 3.68 3.23
C SER A 60 9.80 2.89 2.44
N ASP A 61 8.62 3.48 2.23
CA ASP A 61 7.58 2.92 1.37
C ASP A 61 8.12 2.57 -0.03
N THR A 62 9.03 3.38 -0.57
CA THR A 62 9.67 3.14 -1.88
C THR A 62 10.56 1.90 -1.87
N GLU A 63 11.29 1.64 -0.78
CA GLU A 63 12.09 0.40 -0.65
C GLU A 63 11.21 -0.84 -0.54
N ILE A 64 10.10 -0.74 0.19
CA ILE A 64 9.11 -1.83 0.32
C ILE A 64 8.44 -2.10 -1.02
N LEU A 65 7.99 -1.04 -1.70
CA LEU A 65 7.44 -1.10 -3.05
C LEU A 65 8.42 -1.77 -4.01
N ASN A 66 9.70 -1.36 -4.00
CA ASN A 66 10.74 -1.96 -4.84
C ASN A 66 10.90 -3.47 -4.60
N SER A 67 10.85 -3.90 -3.33
CA SER A 67 10.94 -5.31 -2.98
C SER A 67 9.77 -6.11 -3.55
N ILE A 68 8.55 -5.61 -3.37
CA ILE A 68 7.31 -6.23 -3.86
C ILE A 68 7.33 -6.28 -5.39
N ALA A 69 7.61 -5.15 -6.03
CA ALA A 69 7.67 -4.99 -7.47
C ALA A 69 8.62 -5.98 -8.14
N ARG A 70 9.86 -6.12 -7.62
CA ARG A 70 10.85 -7.07 -8.17
C ARG A 70 10.40 -8.51 -8.05
N HIS A 71 9.82 -8.89 -6.91
CA HIS A 71 9.33 -10.25 -6.71
C HIS A 71 8.17 -10.56 -7.67
N LEU A 72 7.20 -9.65 -7.80
CA LEU A 72 6.06 -9.81 -8.70
C LEU A 72 6.47 -9.83 -10.19
N ALA A 73 7.46 -9.03 -10.58
CA ALA A 73 7.98 -9.03 -11.94
C ALA A 73 8.69 -10.36 -12.26
N SER A 74 9.51 -10.86 -11.33
CA SER A 74 10.21 -12.14 -11.49
C SER A 74 9.25 -13.33 -11.60
N THR A 75 8.17 -13.36 -10.83
CA THR A 75 7.15 -14.42 -10.94
C THR A 75 6.33 -14.30 -12.23
N TYR A 76 6.02 -13.08 -12.68
CA TYR A 76 5.31 -12.86 -13.93
C TYR A 76 6.12 -13.28 -15.16
N GLN A 77 7.43 -12.98 -15.17
CA GLN A 77 8.35 -13.40 -16.24
C GLN A 77 8.45 -14.91 -16.42
N THR A 78 8.18 -15.68 -15.35
CA THR A 78 8.13 -17.15 -15.40
C THR A 78 6.74 -17.68 -15.75
N GLY A 79 5.80 -16.82 -16.12
CA GLY A 79 4.44 -17.16 -16.52
C GLY A 79 3.47 -17.36 -15.35
N THR A 80 3.90 -17.09 -14.11
CA THR A 80 3.04 -17.28 -12.93
C THR A 80 2.23 -16.01 -12.66
N LYS A 81 0.90 -16.13 -12.72
CA LYS A 81 -0.05 -15.07 -12.36
C LYS A 81 -0.61 -15.30 -10.96
N LEU A 82 -0.98 -14.22 -10.28
CA LEU A 82 -1.58 -14.30 -8.95
C LEU A 82 -3.07 -14.63 -9.05
N SER A 83 -3.52 -15.64 -8.30
CA SER A 83 -4.95 -15.97 -8.18
C SER A 83 -5.73 -14.96 -7.34
N GLY A 84 -5.06 -14.26 -6.43
CA GLY A 84 -5.70 -13.26 -5.59
C GLY A 84 -4.72 -12.45 -4.77
N ILE A 85 -5.20 -11.30 -4.29
CA ILE A 85 -4.42 -10.35 -3.51
C ILE A 85 -5.20 -10.04 -2.24
N LEU A 86 -4.55 -10.21 -1.09
CA LEU A 86 -5.15 -9.86 0.19
C LEU A 86 -4.60 -8.51 0.67
N TYR A 87 -5.48 -7.55 0.92
CA TYR A 87 -5.15 -6.25 1.52
C TYR A 87 -5.64 -6.20 2.96
N PHE A 88 -4.74 -6.12 3.93
CA PHE A 88 -5.08 -6.16 5.34
C PHE A 88 -5.28 -4.77 5.94
N HIS A 89 -6.33 -4.62 6.74
CA HIS A 89 -6.65 -3.41 7.47
C HIS A 89 -7.11 -3.75 8.90
N ARG A 90 -6.66 -2.98 9.91
CA ARG A 90 -7.10 -3.18 11.29
C ARG A 90 -8.42 -2.46 11.51
N ILE A 91 -9.44 -3.18 11.97
CA ILE A 91 -10.70 -2.54 12.34
C ILE A 91 -10.57 -1.71 13.63
N SER A 92 -9.51 -1.96 14.41
CA SER A 92 -9.20 -1.23 15.64
C SER A 92 -8.66 0.18 15.41
N ASP A 93 -8.23 0.51 14.19
CA ASP A 93 -7.76 1.86 13.86
C ASP A 93 -8.90 2.89 14.01
N PHE A 94 -8.71 3.87 14.90
CA PHE A 94 -9.71 4.89 15.21
C PHE A 94 -9.94 5.88 14.07
N ARG A 95 -8.97 6.02 13.16
CA ARG A 95 -9.04 6.89 11.99
C ARG A 95 -8.27 6.22 10.85
N MET A 96 -8.83 6.28 9.65
CA MET A 96 -8.02 6.17 8.44
C MET A 96 -7.10 7.39 8.38
N SER A 97 -5.87 7.23 8.87
CA SER A 97 -4.85 8.27 8.83
C SER A 97 -4.50 8.63 7.39
N GLY A 98 -3.84 9.79 7.20
CA GLY A 98 -3.27 10.16 5.90
C GLY A 98 -2.36 9.05 5.33
N ILE A 99 -1.58 8.42 6.21
CA ILE A 99 -0.71 7.29 5.90
C ILE A 99 -1.50 6.08 5.38
N SER A 100 -2.57 5.68 6.07
CA SER A 100 -3.40 4.55 5.63
C SER A 100 -4.05 4.80 4.27
N THR A 101 -4.46 6.04 4.02
CA THR A 101 -5.03 6.43 2.73
C THR A 101 -3.97 6.44 1.62
N LYS A 102 -2.80 7.04 1.87
CA LYS A 102 -1.66 7.01 0.94
C LYS A 102 -1.30 5.57 0.58
N ASN A 103 -1.21 4.69 1.58
CA ASN A 103 -0.90 3.29 1.36
C ASN A 103 -1.96 2.60 0.50
N PHE A 104 -3.22 2.84 0.79
CA PHE A 104 -4.31 2.26 0.02
C PHE A 104 -4.33 2.77 -1.43
N ARG A 105 -4.07 4.06 -1.68
CA ARG A 105 -3.93 4.60 -3.04
C ARG A 105 -2.78 3.94 -3.80
N MET A 106 -1.62 3.80 -3.16
CA MET A 106 -0.46 3.12 -3.74
C MET A 106 -0.77 1.65 -4.06
N PHE A 107 -1.48 0.95 -3.16
CA PHE A 107 -1.95 -0.40 -3.40
C PHE A 107 -2.89 -0.51 -4.61
N ARG A 108 -3.77 0.48 -4.80
CA ARG A 108 -4.65 0.53 -5.99
C ARG A 108 -3.85 0.73 -7.28
N GLU A 109 -2.85 1.62 -7.27
CA GLU A 109 -1.96 1.82 -8.43
C GLU A 109 -1.11 0.59 -8.72
N LEU A 110 -0.68 -0.15 -7.68
CA LEU A 110 0.00 -1.44 -7.81
C LEU A 110 -0.85 -2.48 -8.54
N CYS A 111 -2.12 -2.61 -8.15
CA CYS A 111 -3.06 -3.57 -8.72
C CYS A 111 -3.47 -3.17 -10.14
N GLY A 112 -3.84 -1.91 -10.34
CA GLY A 112 -4.61 -1.49 -11.52
C GLY A 112 -6.05 -1.96 -11.45
N ASP A 113 -6.92 -1.29 -12.21
CA ASP A 113 -8.37 -1.46 -12.08
C ASP A 113 -8.87 -2.86 -12.47
N ASN A 114 -8.24 -3.49 -13.46
CA ASN A 114 -8.66 -4.79 -14.00
C ASN A 114 -8.53 -5.90 -12.95
N SER A 115 -7.43 -5.90 -12.19
CA SER A 115 -7.14 -6.95 -11.21
C SER A 115 -7.85 -6.75 -9.87
N LEU A 116 -8.61 -5.66 -9.67
CA LEU A 116 -9.28 -5.37 -8.39
C LEU A 116 -10.35 -6.41 -8.03
N LYS A 117 -10.97 -7.07 -9.01
CA LYS A 117 -11.88 -8.20 -8.77
C LYS A 117 -11.19 -9.39 -8.09
N ASN A 118 -9.87 -9.49 -8.20
CA ASN A 118 -9.07 -10.50 -7.54
C ASN A 118 -8.58 -10.05 -6.14
N VAL A 119 -8.99 -8.88 -5.68
CA VAL A 119 -8.63 -8.33 -4.37
C VAL A 119 -9.68 -8.70 -3.32
N VAL A 120 -9.20 -9.14 -2.16
CA VAL A 120 -10.00 -9.21 -0.93
C VAL A 120 -9.37 -8.29 0.10
N ILE A 121 -10.16 -7.30 0.54
CA ILE A 121 -9.86 -6.49 1.70
C ILE A 121 -10.19 -7.32 2.94
N VAL A 122 -9.18 -7.59 3.75
CA VAL A 122 -9.30 -8.36 4.98
C VAL A 122 -9.29 -7.40 6.17
N THR A 123 -10.42 -7.28 6.85
CA THR A 123 -10.50 -6.55 8.12
C THR A 123 -10.10 -7.49 9.26
N ASN A 124 -9.17 -7.05 10.11
CA ASN A 124 -8.57 -7.86 11.17
C ASN A 124 -8.65 -7.14 12.52
N MET A 125 -8.19 -7.79 13.60
CA MET A 125 -8.18 -7.26 14.98
C MET A 125 -9.58 -6.97 15.53
N TRP A 126 -10.56 -7.78 15.13
CA TRP A 126 -11.94 -7.70 15.61
C TRP A 126 -12.08 -7.94 17.12
N GLY A 127 -11.11 -8.61 17.75
CA GLY A 127 -11.07 -8.79 19.21
C GLY A 127 -10.62 -7.57 20.01
N GLU A 128 -10.13 -6.51 19.36
CA GLU A 128 -9.64 -5.29 20.03
C GLU A 128 -10.70 -4.20 20.17
N VAL A 129 -11.88 -4.38 19.57
CA VAL A 129 -12.97 -3.41 19.61
C VAL A 129 -14.29 -4.06 19.99
N ALA A 130 -15.20 -3.27 20.56
CA ALA A 130 -16.58 -3.70 20.72
C ALA A 130 -17.20 -4.00 19.35
N HIS A 131 -17.96 -5.10 19.25
CA HIS A 131 -18.53 -5.59 17.99
C HIS A 131 -19.27 -4.49 17.22
N GLN A 132 -20.19 -3.77 17.88
CA GLN A 132 -20.97 -2.69 17.29
C GLN A 132 -20.10 -1.56 16.72
N LEU A 133 -19.00 -1.22 17.41
CA LEU A 133 -18.05 -0.22 16.93
C LEU A 133 -17.29 -0.72 15.70
N GLY A 134 -16.87 -1.98 15.70
CA GLY A 134 -16.24 -2.62 14.54
C GLY A 134 -17.17 -2.63 13.32
N GLU A 135 -18.44 -2.98 13.50
CA GLU A 135 -19.45 -2.97 12.43
C GLU A 135 -19.69 -1.58 11.85
N ALA A 136 -19.81 -0.56 12.72
CA ALA A 136 -19.95 0.82 12.27
C ALA A 136 -18.74 1.28 11.44
N ARG A 137 -17.52 0.94 11.88
CA ARG A 137 -16.28 1.24 11.14
C ARG A 137 -16.21 0.50 9.81
N GLU A 138 -16.59 -0.77 9.78
CA GLU A 138 -16.61 -1.56 8.55
C GLU A 138 -17.60 -0.96 7.53
N ALA A 139 -18.79 -0.58 7.97
CA ALA A 139 -19.78 0.10 7.13
C ALA A 139 -19.26 1.46 6.61
N GLU A 140 -18.55 2.21 7.45
CA GLU A 140 -17.91 3.47 7.05
C GLU A 140 -16.82 3.25 5.98
N LEU A 141 -15.93 2.27 6.21
CA LEU A 141 -14.88 1.89 5.27
C LEU A 141 -15.44 1.47 3.90
N ALA A 142 -16.56 0.76 3.88
CA ALA A 142 -17.21 0.30 2.65
C ALA A 142 -17.96 1.41 1.89
N SER A 143 -18.40 2.48 2.57
CA SER A 143 -19.36 3.45 2.01
C SER A 143 -18.74 4.77 1.52
N LYS A 144 -17.50 5.08 1.91
CA LYS A 144 -16.86 6.36 1.56
C LYS A 144 -15.90 6.24 0.39
N ASP A 145 -15.94 7.23 -0.52
CA ASP A 145 -15.11 7.27 -1.73
C ASP A 145 -13.61 7.45 -1.44
N PHE A 146 -13.27 7.97 -0.26
CA PHE A 146 -11.89 8.08 0.21
C PHE A 146 -11.36 6.76 0.80
N PHE A 147 -12.25 5.78 1.06
CA PHE A 147 -11.92 4.48 1.64
C PHE A 147 -12.08 3.37 0.58
N PHE A 148 -12.78 2.28 0.90
CA PHE A 148 -12.81 1.08 0.07
C PHE A 148 -13.93 1.08 -0.97
N LYS A 149 -14.91 1.98 -0.89
CA LYS A 149 -16.00 2.07 -1.87
C LYS A 149 -15.53 2.01 -3.34
N PRO A 150 -14.48 2.74 -3.78
CA PRO A 150 -14.06 2.71 -5.18
C PRO A 150 -13.54 1.36 -5.66
N VAL A 151 -12.92 0.56 -4.79
CA VAL A 151 -12.43 -0.78 -5.18
C VAL A 151 -13.50 -1.83 -5.06
N LEU A 152 -14.41 -1.70 -4.08
CA LEU A 152 -15.57 -2.56 -3.95
C LEU A 152 -16.49 -2.43 -5.18
N ALA A 153 -16.65 -1.20 -5.69
CA ALA A 153 -17.37 -0.93 -6.94
C ALA A 153 -16.71 -1.58 -8.19
N LYS A 154 -15.44 -1.98 -8.10
CA LYS A 154 -14.68 -2.67 -9.17
C LYS A 154 -14.55 -4.18 -8.93
N GLY A 155 -15.36 -4.73 -8.02
CA GLY A 155 -15.46 -6.17 -7.79
C GLY A 155 -14.55 -6.71 -6.68
N ALA A 156 -13.76 -5.86 -6.01
CA ALA A 156 -13.07 -6.29 -4.80
C ALA A 156 -14.10 -6.72 -3.74
N ARG A 157 -13.72 -7.69 -2.90
CA ARG A 157 -14.55 -8.12 -1.76
C ARG A 157 -13.96 -7.61 -0.46
N MET A 158 -14.79 -7.53 0.58
CA MET A 158 -14.34 -7.26 1.94
C MET A 158 -14.79 -8.40 2.85
N MET A 159 -13.87 -8.93 3.66
CA MET A 159 -14.10 -10.08 4.53
C MET A 159 -13.43 -9.89 5.89
N ARG A 160 -14.05 -10.42 6.95
CA ARG A 160 -13.53 -10.36 8.32
C ARG A 160 -12.62 -11.54 8.61
N HIS A 161 -11.44 -11.28 9.16
CA HIS A 161 -10.57 -12.29 9.73
C HIS A 161 -10.60 -12.23 11.26
N ASN A 162 -10.98 -13.34 11.88
CA ASN A 162 -11.14 -13.44 13.34
C ASN A 162 -9.95 -14.14 14.00
N ASN A 163 -8.77 -14.11 13.36
CA ASN A 163 -7.56 -14.80 13.81
C ASN A 163 -7.77 -16.32 14.02
N THR A 164 -8.62 -16.94 13.19
CA THR A 164 -8.90 -18.37 13.21
C THR A 164 -8.53 -19.04 11.89
N HIS A 165 -8.16 -20.31 11.94
CA HIS A 165 -7.91 -21.11 10.74
C HIS A 165 -9.15 -21.13 9.82
N GLN A 166 -10.35 -21.23 10.39
CA GLN A 166 -11.60 -21.25 9.63
C GLN A 166 -11.82 -19.95 8.84
N SER A 167 -11.68 -18.78 9.47
CA SER A 167 -11.84 -17.51 8.75
C SER A 167 -10.74 -17.29 7.70
N ALA A 168 -9.52 -17.74 7.96
CA ALA A 168 -8.45 -17.73 6.95
C ALA A 168 -8.79 -18.62 5.75
N LYS A 169 -9.29 -19.83 6.00
CA LYS A 169 -9.72 -20.79 4.99
C LYS A 169 -10.82 -20.20 4.09
N GLU A 170 -11.85 -19.59 4.68
CA GLU A 170 -12.95 -18.96 3.95
C GLU A 170 -12.48 -17.81 3.05
N ILE A 171 -11.58 -16.96 3.56
CA ILE A 171 -10.96 -15.88 2.77
C ILE A 171 -10.19 -16.45 1.58
N LEU A 172 -9.37 -17.48 1.81
CA LEU A 172 -8.59 -18.09 0.74
C LEU A 172 -9.47 -18.81 -0.29
N GLN A 173 -10.51 -19.51 0.15
CA GLN A 173 -11.48 -20.13 -0.76
C GLN A 173 -12.13 -19.10 -1.67
N SER A 174 -12.45 -17.93 -1.15
CA SER A 174 -13.03 -16.85 -1.94
C SER A 174 -12.13 -16.45 -3.12
N VAL A 175 -10.79 -16.40 -2.95
CA VAL A 175 -9.85 -15.99 -4.00
C VAL A 175 -9.46 -17.11 -4.96
N MET A 176 -9.61 -18.37 -4.56
CA MET A 176 -9.27 -19.50 -5.43
C MET A 176 -10.19 -19.63 -6.64
N GLU A 177 -11.42 -19.10 -6.57
CA GLU A 177 -12.39 -19.14 -7.67
C GLU A 177 -12.08 -18.12 -8.77
N ASN A 178 -11.16 -17.20 -8.52
CA ASN A 178 -10.81 -16.15 -9.47
C ASN A 178 -9.96 -16.69 -10.63
N VAL A 179 -10.13 -16.08 -11.80
CA VAL A 179 -9.18 -16.24 -12.91
C VAL A 179 -7.92 -15.43 -12.58
N PRO A 180 -6.72 -16.04 -12.57
CA PRO A 180 -5.49 -15.32 -12.28
C PRO A 180 -5.24 -14.18 -13.28
N GLU A 181 -4.90 -12.99 -12.76
CA GLU A 181 -4.64 -11.80 -13.55
C GLU A 181 -3.31 -11.16 -13.19
N ALA A 182 -2.71 -10.48 -14.17
CA ALA A 182 -1.53 -9.67 -13.92
C ALA A 182 -1.94 -8.39 -13.21
N MET A 183 -1.14 -7.97 -12.24
CA MET A 183 -1.23 -6.64 -11.66
C MET A 183 -0.62 -5.63 -12.62
N ARG A 184 -1.10 -4.38 -12.60
CA ARG A 184 -0.54 -3.27 -13.39
C ARG A 184 0.97 -3.14 -13.23
N ILE A 185 1.51 -3.29 -12.02
CA ILE A 185 2.97 -3.19 -11.84
C ILE A 185 3.75 -4.29 -12.58
N GLN A 186 3.16 -5.47 -12.78
CA GLN A 186 3.79 -6.55 -13.54
C GLN A 186 3.82 -6.19 -15.04
N GLU A 187 2.71 -5.70 -15.57
CA GLU A 187 2.58 -5.23 -16.96
C GLU A 187 3.52 -4.04 -17.21
N GLU A 188 3.53 -3.04 -16.32
CA GLU A 188 4.39 -1.86 -16.41
C GLU A 188 5.88 -2.23 -16.47
N LEU A 189 6.33 -3.16 -15.61
CA LEU A 189 7.74 -3.54 -15.51
C LEU A 189 8.19 -4.51 -16.61
N VAL A 190 7.32 -5.46 -16.99
CA VAL A 190 7.71 -6.58 -17.86
C VAL A 190 7.28 -6.33 -19.30
N ASP A 191 6.02 -5.93 -19.52
CA ASP A 191 5.45 -5.77 -20.86
C ASP A 191 5.79 -4.38 -21.42
N GLU A 192 5.65 -3.32 -20.61
CA GLU A 192 5.96 -1.94 -21.00
C GLU A 192 7.43 -1.55 -20.75
N ARG A 193 8.21 -2.40 -20.07
CA ARG A 193 9.64 -2.20 -19.77
C ARG A 193 9.96 -0.90 -19.01
N LYS A 194 9.04 -0.42 -18.17
CA LYS A 194 9.28 0.71 -17.28
C LYS A 194 10.27 0.33 -16.18
N THR A 195 11.01 1.32 -15.68
CA THR A 195 11.71 1.18 -14.39
C THR A 195 10.72 1.33 -13.24
N ILE A 196 11.06 0.83 -12.05
CA ILE A 196 10.14 0.93 -10.89
C ILE A 196 9.76 2.39 -10.58
N SER A 197 10.71 3.32 -10.70
CA SER A 197 10.47 4.76 -10.52
C SER A 197 9.50 5.37 -11.54
N GLN A 198 9.26 4.72 -12.68
CA GLN A 198 8.32 5.17 -13.71
C GLN A 198 6.91 4.55 -13.55
N THR A 199 6.73 3.63 -12.60
CA THR A 199 5.44 2.99 -12.34
C THR A 199 4.46 3.95 -11.67
N ALA A 200 3.17 3.71 -11.87
CA ALA A 200 2.14 4.52 -11.21
C ALA A 200 2.18 4.39 -9.69
N ALA A 201 2.52 3.20 -9.19
CA ALA A 201 2.70 2.95 -7.77
C ALA A 201 3.83 3.79 -7.15
N ALA A 202 4.98 3.88 -7.84
CA ALA A 202 6.09 4.72 -7.36
C ALA A 202 5.72 6.21 -7.41
N ALA A 203 5.01 6.63 -8.46
CA ALA A 203 4.54 8.00 -8.58
C ALA A 203 3.63 8.41 -7.40
N GLU A 204 2.79 7.49 -6.91
CA GLU A 204 1.93 7.69 -5.73
C GLU A 204 2.73 7.62 -4.42
N ALA A 205 3.69 6.69 -4.29
CA ALA A 205 4.53 6.58 -3.10
C ALA A 205 5.33 7.86 -2.80
N GLU A 206 5.77 8.54 -3.86
CA GLU A 206 6.55 9.77 -3.80
C GLU A 206 5.72 11.05 -3.92
N ARG A 207 4.38 10.96 -4.04
CA ARG A 207 3.51 12.12 -4.31
C ARG A 207 3.74 13.25 -3.30
N GLU A 208 3.69 12.95 -2.01
CA GLU A 208 3.80 13.95 -0.94
C GLU A 208 5.18 14.61 -0.92
N LEU A 209 6.25 13.82 -1.13
CA LEU A 209 7.61 14.34 -1.23
C LEU A 209 7.76 15.27 -2.44
N ARG A 210 7.19 14.87 -3.58
CA ARG A 210 7.20 15.67 -4.82
C ARG A 210 6.44 16.99 -4.64
N GLU A 211 5.25 16.93 -4.05
CA GLU A 211 4.45 18.12 -3.73
C GLU A 211 5.18 19.03 -2.74
N GLN A 212 5.87 18.46 -1.75
CA GLN A 212 6.68 19.23 -0.81
C GLN A 212 7.87 19.89 -1.51
N GLN A 213 8.60 19.17 -2.35
CA GLN A 213 9.72 19.71 -3.13
C GLN A 213 9.28 20.87 -4.03
N GLU A 214 8.13 20.74 -4.69
CA GLU A 214 7.60 21.81 -5.54
C GLU A 214 7.20 23.03 -4.70
N ARG A 215 6.54 22.85 -3.54
CA ARG A 215 6.25 23.95 -2.60
C ARG A 215 7.52 24.68 -2.16
N HIS A 216 8.56 23.95 -1.76
CA HIS A 216 9.84 24.53 -1.34
C HIS A 216 10.52 25.28 -2.49
N LYS A 217 10.47 24.74 -3.72
CA LYS A 217 11.03 25.40 -4.91
C LYS A 217 10.30 26.70 -5.22
N GLN A 218 8.97 26.72 -5.15
CA GLN A 218 8.18 27.94 -5.36
C GLN A 218 8.46 29.00 -4.29
N GLU A 219 8.63 28.57 -3.03
CA GLU A 219 8.99 29.47 -1.92
C GLU A 219 10.40 30.05 -2.09
N MET A 220 11.38 29.24 -2.50
CA MET A 220 12.73 29.71 -2.83
C MET A 220 12.73 30.75 -3.95
N LEU A 221 11.95 30.53 -5.01
CA LEU A 221 11.79 31.50 -6.12
C LEU A 221 11.10 32.79 -5.68
N ARG A 222 10.17 32.71 -4.71
CA ARG A 222 9.53 33.90 -4.12
C ARG A 222 10.53 34.72 -3.31
N ILE A 223 11.29 34.06 -2.44
CA ILE A 223 12.33 34.71 -1.61
C ILE A 223 13.42 35.34 -2.48
N GLN A 224 13.84 34.68 -3.58
CA GLN A 224 14.80 35.25 -4.53
C GLN A 224 14.27 36.54 -5.18
N ARG A 225 13.01 36.53 -5.66
CA ARG A 225 12.37 37.73 -6.23
C ARG A 225 12.23 38.86 -5.23
N GLU A 226 11.87 38.56 -3.98
CA GLU A 226 11.78 39.57 -2.90
C GLU A 226 13.17 40.17 -2.57
N ARG A 227 14.23 39.35 -2.57
CA ARG A 227 15.62 39.83 -2.41
C ARG A 227 16.04 40.73 -3.56
N GLU A 228 15.82 40.33 -4.80
CA GLU A 228 16.16 41.14 -5.99
C GLU A 228 15.41 42.48 -6.00
N GLY A 229 14.11 42.46 -5.69
CA GLY A 229 13.30 43.68 -5.56
C GLY A 229 13.80 44.60 -4.44
N THR A 230 14.22 44.04 -3.30
CA THR A 230 14.79 44.83 -2.18
C THR A 230 16.14 45.46 -2.54
N VAL A 231 16.99 44.73 -3.26
CA VAL A 231 18.28 45.24 -3.74
C VAL A 231 18.09 46.34 -4.78
N PHE A 232 17.15 46.15 -5.71
CA PHE A 232 16.80 47.15 -6.71
C PHE A 232 16.25 48.44 -6.08
N PHE A 233 15.35 48.33 -5.10
CA PHE A 233 14.78 49.48 -4.41
C PHE A 233 15.84 50.26 -3.60
N LYS A 234 16.76 49.55 -2.92
CA LYS A 234 17.90 50.17 -2.22
C LYS A 234 18.88 50.85 -3.18
N SER A 235 19.09 50.28 -4.37
CA SER A 235 19.94 50.89 -5.41
C SER A 235 19.33 52.18 -5.95
N LEU A 236 18.01 52.22 -6.17
CA LEU A 236 17.32 53.43 -6.62
C LEU A 236 17.40 54.57 -5.60
N HIS A 237 17.18 54.28 -4.31
CA HIS A 237 17.27 55.29 -3.26
C HIS A 237 18.68 55.90 -3.14
N ARG A 238 19.74 55.06 -3.24
CA ARG A 238 21.13 55.57 -3.20
C ARG A 238 21.49 56.50 -4.35
N SER A 239 20.93 56.29 -5.54
CA SER A 239 21.18 57.17 -6.69
C SER A 239 20.46 58.51 -6.56
N ILE A 240 19.27 58.53 -5.95
CA ILE A 240 18.52 59.77 -5.70
C ILE A 240 19.20 60.62 -4.62
N ASP A 241 19.75 59.99 -3.57
CA ASP A 241 20.47 60.68 -2.51
C ASP A 241 21.86 61.22 -2.93
N SER A 242 22.40 60.80 -4.09
CA SER A 242 23.69 61.30 -4.61
C SER A 242 23.57 62.45 -5.62
N GLU A 243 22.35 62.80 -6.04
CA GLU A 243 22.08 63.89 -6.99
C GLU A 243 21.51 65.16 -6.33
N CYS A 244 21.46 65.21 -4.99
CA CYS A 244 21.19 66.42 -4.19
C CYS A 244 22.44 66.87 -3.44
#